data_AF-A0A7Y8JRI0-F1
#
_entry.id   AF-A0A7Y8JRI0-F1
#
_cell.length_a   1.000
_cell.length_b   1.000
_cell.length_c   1.000
_cell.angle_alpha   90.00
_cell.angle_beta   90.00
_cell.angle_gamma   90.00
#
_symmetry.space_group_name_H-M   'P 1'
#
loop_
_entity.id
_entity.type
_entity.pdbx_description
1 polymer ?
#
loop_
_entity_poly.entity_id
_entity_poly.type
_entity_poly.pdbx_seq_one_letter_code
_entity_poly.pdbx_strand_id
1 'polypeptide(L)'
;MKSKVKICKSCKVINSSSLVNVKNGRCYTCRKIAHEKIPDNKISFLVPVTLVAISLYFLMLSINSIYFQHAIITYRGRGYSASYEFTGMAIILPVLSFIMTFIGSLALALACYDKRREKATYINVIAGSLLFCFVFQLAAIFFGEKVN
;
A
#
# COMPACT_ATOMS: atom_id res chain seq x y z
N MET A 1 26.62 -54.62 -3.92
CA MET A 1 25.47 -53.74 -3.61
C MET A 1 25.48 -52.54 -4.56
N LYS A 2 24.50 -52.41 -5.48
CA LYS A 2 24.42 -51.27 -6.40
C LYS A 2 23.88 -50.04 -5.64
N SER A 3 24.74 -49.07 -5.35
CA SER A 3 24.34 -47.78 -4.80
C SER A 3 23.39 -47.08 -5.79
N LYS A 4 22.13 -46.88 -5.40
CA LYS A 4 21.15 -46.13 -6.20
C LYS A 4 21.53 -44.66 -6.18
N VAL A 5 22.23 -44.21 -7.22
CA VAL A 5 22.57 -42.81 -7.43
C VAL A 5 21.28 -41.99 -7.57
N LYS A 6 21.04 -41.06 -6.65
CA LYS A 6 19.87 -40.17 -6.66
C LYS A 6 20.19 -38.92 -7.46
N ILE A 7 19.46 -38.69 -8.55
CA ILE A 7 19.62 -37.51 -9.42
C ILE A 7 18.52 -36.49 -9.10
N CYS A 8 18.88 -35.21 -8.98
CA CYS A 8 17.90 -34.14 -8.84
C CYS A 8 17.18 -33.89 -10.17
N LYS A 9 15.84 -33.91 -10.20
CA LYS A 9 15.05 -33.67 -11.42
C LYS A 9 15.23 -32.26 -12.02
N SER A 10 15.61 -31.29 -11.20
CA SER A 10 15.65 -29.87 -11.62
C SER A 10 17.02 -29.42 -12.11
N CYS A 11 18.08 -29.74 -11.38
CA CYS A 11 19.45 -29.33 -11.74
C CYS A 11 20.28 -30.45 -12.39
N LYS A 12 19.72 -31.66 -12.52
CA LYS A 12 20.39 -32.86 -13.04
C LYS A 12 21.71 -33.22 -12.34
N VAL A 13 22.05 -32.57 -11.23
CA VAL A 13 23.25 -32.87 -10.44
C VAL A 13 23.15 -34.28 -9.90
N ILE A 14 24.19 -35.06 -10.19
CA ILE A 14 24.34 -36.46 -9.81
C ILE A 14 24.96 -36.49 -8.42
N ASN A 15 24.22 -37.01 -7.45
CA ASN A 15 24.70 -37.07 -6.07
C ASN A 15 25.51 -38.36 -5.88
N SER A 16 26.77 -38.35 -6.30
CA SER A 16 27.69 -39.50 -6.23
C SER A 16 28.13 -39.83 -4.80
N SER A 17 28.13 -38.84 -3.89
CA SER A 17 28.77 -38.94 -2.58
C SER A 17 27.79 -39.07 -1.39
N SER A 18 26.49 -39.30 -1.63
CA SER A 18 25.45 -39.41 -0.58
C SER A 18 25.31 -38.21 0.38
N LEU A 19 26.04 -37.11 0.13
CA LEU A 19 26.06 -35.92 1.00
C LEU A 19 24.83 -35.03 0.85
N VAL A 20 24.16 -35.04 -0.32
CA VAL A 20 22.98 -34.19 -0.54
C VAL A 20 21.69 -34.95 -0.24
N ASN A 21 20.97 -34.59 0.83
CA ASN A 21 19.66 -35.18 1.13
C ASN A 21 18.63 -34.80 0.04
N VAL A 22 18.48 -35.67 -0.96
CA VAL A 22 17.45 -35.55 -2.01
C VAL A 22 16.14 -36.11 -1.46
N LYS A 23 15.24 -35.21 -1.03
CA LYS A 23 13.89 -35.53 -0.58
C LYS A 23 12.90 -35.15 -1.69
N ASN A 24 11.98 -36.05 -2.04
CA ASN A 24 11.01 -35.88 -3.15
C ASN A 24 11.64 -35.56 -4.52
N GLY A 25 12.83 -36.09 -4.82
CA GLY A 25 13.48 -35.95 -6.14
C GLY A 25 14.08 -34.56 -6.45
N ARG A 26 14.18 -33.67 -5.45
CA ARG A 26 14.85 -32.36 -5.56
C ARG A 26 15.99 -32.25 -4.54
N CYS A 27 17.08 -31.58 -4.91
CA CYS A 27 18.15 -31.24 -3.98
C CYS A 27 17.73 -30.11 -3.04
N TYR A 28 18.41 -29.98 -1.91
CA TYR A 28 18.17 -28.93 -0.92
C TYR A 28 18.18 -27.53 -1.55
N THR A 29 19.13 -27.24 -2.45
CA THR A 29 19.23 -25.94 -3.13
C THR A 29 18.02 -25.64 -4.00
N CYS A 30 17.60 -26.58 -4.86
CA CYS A 30 16.39 -26.40 -5.69
C CYS A 30 15.12 -26.32 -4.84
N ARG A 31 15.09 -27.01 -3.69
CA ARG A 31 13.99 -26.93 -2.73
C ARG A 31 13.96 -25.57 -2.02
N LYS A 32 15.12 -25.04 -1.61
CA LYS A 32 15.25 -23.71 -1.02
C LYS A 32 14.78 -22.64 -2.00
N ILE A 33 15.26 -22.66 -3.25
CA ILE A 33 14.82 -21.74 -4.32
C ILE A 33 13.30 -21.84 -4.56
N ALA A 34 12.72 -23.04 -4.49
CA ALA A 34 11.29 -23.23 -4.65
C ALA A 34 10.47 -22.70 -3.45
N HIS A 35 11.01 -22.76 -2.22
CA HIS A 35 10.38 -22.19 -1.03
C HIS A 35 10.61 -20.68 -0.88
N GLU A 36 11.70 -20.14 -1.42
CA GLU A 36 12.01 -18.70 -1.45
C GLU A 36 11.24 -17.94 -2.52
N LYS A 37 10.59 -18.64 -3.46
CA LYS A 37 9.54 -18.05 -4.29
C LYS A 37 8.35 -17.74 -3.39
N ILE A 38 8.40 -16.54 -2.80
CA ILE A 38 7.29 -15.83 -2.17
C ILE A 38 6.04 -16.11 -3.00
N PRO A 39 4.92 -16.57 -2.38
CA PRO A 39 3.70 -16.80 -3.13
C PRO A 39 3.38 -15.49 -3.84
N ASP A 40 3.33 -15.54 -5.17
CA ASP A 40 2.76 -14.49 -5.99
C ASP A 40 1.28 -14.42 -5.63
N ASN A 41 0.95 -13.71 -4.55
CA ASN A 41 -0.37 -13.12 -4.42
C ASN A 41 -0.49 -12.21 -5.65
N LYS A 42 -1.23 -12.69 -6.64
CA LYS A 42 -1.63 -11.91 -7.80
C LYS A 42 -2.59 -10.85 -7.27
N ILE A 43 -2.03 -9.73 -6.81
CA ILE A 43 -2.81 -8.51 -6.59
C ILE A 43 -3.44 -8.20 -7.94
N SER A 44 -4.78 -8.16 -7.97
CA SER A 44 -5.51 -7.84 -9.20
C SER A 44 -5.07 -6.46 -9.69
N PHE A 45 -4.85 -6.32 -10.99
CA PHE A 45 -4.48 -5.05 -11.63
C PHE A 45 -5.46 -3.91 -11.30
N LEU A 46 -6.71 -4.25 -10.95
CA LEU A 46 -7.70 -3.30 -10.49
C LEU A 46 -7.28 -2.51 -9.24
N VAL A 47 -6.53 -3.13 -8.32
CA VAL A 47 -6.17 -2.52 -7.03
C VAL A 47 -5.25 -1.30 -7.20
N PRO A 48 -4.09 -1.38 -7.90
CA PRO A 48 -3.27 -0.19 -8.12
C PRO A 48 -3.98 0.86 -8.98
N VAL A 49 -4.78 0.46 -9.97
CA VAL A 49 -5.54 1.40 -10.82
C VAL A 49 -6.56 2.19 -9.99
N THR A 50 -7.32 1.51 -9.13
CA THR A 50 -8.28 2.16 -8.25
C THR A 50 -7.60 3.10 -7.25
N LEU A 51 -6.45 2.70 -6.70
CA LEU A 51 -5.67 3.56 -5.81
C LEU A 51 -5.14 4.82 -6.51
N VAL A 52 -4.69 4.70 -7.76
CA VAL A 52 -4.29 5.87 -8.57
C VAL A 52 -5.50 6.78 -8.82
N ALA A 53 -6.66 6.22 -9.18
CA ALA A 53 -7.87 7.01 -9.37
C ALA A 53 -8.30 7.75 -8.08
N ILE A 54 -8.24 7.07 -6.93
CA ILE A 54 -8.49 7.68 -5.61
C ILE A 54 -7.50 8.81 -5.34
N SER A 55 -6.20 8.60 -5.63
CA SER A 55 -5.18 9.62 -5.43
C SER A 55 -5.50 10.89 -6.24
N LEU A 56 -5.83 10.73 -7.53
CA LEU A 56 -6.17 11.85 -8.41
C LEU A 56 -7.44 12.57 -7.95
N TYR A 57 -8.42 11.85 -7.41
CA TYR A 57 -9.62 12.44 -6.83
C TYR A 57 -9.28 13.37 -5.66
N PHE A 58 -8.44 12.95 -4.71
CA PHE A 58 -8.02 13.80 -3.60
C PHE A 58 -7.16 14.99 -4.05
N LEU A 59 -6.33 14.80 -5.07
CA LEU A 59 -5.59 15.92 -5.67
C LEU A 59 -6.56 16.95 -6.26
N MET A 60 -7.58 16.51 -7.00
CA MET A 60 -8.60 17.40 -7.54
C MET A 60 -9.38 18.13 -6.45
N LEU A 61 -9.77 17.45 -5.37
CA LEU A 61 -10.40 18.10 -4.21
C LEU A 61 -9.51 19.18 -3.62
N SER A 62 -8.20 18.92 -3.48
CA SER A 62 -7.26 19.91 -2.95
C SER A 62 -7.17 21.16 -3.84
N ILE A 63 -7.07 20.98 -5.16
CA ILE A 63 -7.01 22.09 -6.13
C ILE A 63 -8.32 22.88 -6.11
N ASN A 64 -9.45 22.18 -6.11
CA ASN A 64 -10.76 22.79 -6.10
C ASN A 64 -10.99 23.62 -4.84
N SER A 65 -10.59 23.09 -3.67
CA SER A 65 -10.70 23.79 -2.40
C SER A 65 -9.83 25.05 -2.34
N ILE A 66 -8.61 24.99 -2.88
CA ILE A 66 -7.74 26.17 -2.99
C ILE A 66 -8.35 27.21 -3.93
N TYR A 67 -8.83 26.79 -5.09
CA TYR A 67 -9.35 27.68 -6.13
C TYR A 67 -10.60 28.44 -5.67
N PHE A 68 -11.57 27.73 -5.09
CA PHE A 68 -12.81 28.33 -4.59
C PHE A 68 -12.70 28.87 -3.16
N GLN A 69 -11.54 28.74 -2.52
CA GLN A 69 -11.32 29.03 -1.10
C GLN A 69 -12.40 28.42 -0.18
N HIS A 70 -12.88 27.24 -0.53
CA HIS A 70 -14.01 26.60 0.10
C HIS A 70 -13.86 25.08 0.11
N ALA A 71 -14.12 24.45 1.25
CA ALA A 71 -14.08 23.01 1.40
C ALA A 71 -15.21 22.53 2.30
N ILE A 72 -15.77 21.36 2.00
CA ILE A 72 -16.76 20.70 2.84
C ILE A 72 -16.20 19.32 3.22
N ILE A 73 -16.14 19.05 4.52
CA ILE A 73 -15.79 17.73 5.04
C ILE A 73 -17.00 17.16 5.75
N THR A 74 -17.48 16.02 5.26
CA THR A 74 -18.57 15.28 5.89
C THR A 74 -18.02 14.11 6.70
N TYR A 75 -18.31 14.11 7.99
CA TYR A 75 -18.04 13.01 8.91
C TYR A 75 -19.32 12.20 9.07
N ARG A 76 -19.29 10.94 8.63
CA ARG A 76 -20.43 10.02 8.73
C ARG A 76 -20.09 8.84 9.65
N GLY A 77 -20.79 8.77 10.77
CA GLY A 77 -20.75 7.66 11.73
C GLY A 77 -22.10 6.92 11.78
N ARG A 78 -22.16 5.81 12.53
CA ARG A 78 -23.43 5.13 12.82
C ARG A 78 -24.31 6.06 13.67
N GLY A 79 -25.37 6.60 13.06
CA GLY A 79 -26.35 7.45 13.75
C GLY A 79 -25.97 8.92 13.89
N TYR A 80 -24.84 9.36 13.34
CA TYR A 80 -24.40 10.75 13.37
C TYR A 80 -23.78 11.13 12.03
N SER A 81 -24.30 12.18 11.40
CA SER A 81 -23.68 12.85 10.27
C SER A 81 -23.47 14.31 10.62
N ALA A 82 -22.25 14.79 10.50
CA ALA A 82 -21.93 16.20 10.60
C ALA A 82 -21.12 16.61 9.38
N SER A 83 -21.54 17.69 8.74
CA SER A 83 -20.78 18.34 7.69
C SER A 83 -20.18 19.61 8.27
N TYR A 84 -18.92 19.86 7.96
CA TYR A 84 -18.23 21.09 8.32
C TYR A 84 -17.82 21.79 7.04
N GLU A 85 -18.19 23.05 6.97
CA GLU A 85 -17.82 23.98 5.91
C GLU A 85 -16.61 24.79 6.35
N PHE A 86 -15.68 24.99 5.43
CA PHE A 86 -14.44 25.71 5.62
C PHE A 86 -14.32 26.77 4.54
N THR A 87 -14.01 28.00 4.93
CA THR A 87 -13.82 29.12 4.00
C THR A 87 -12.55 29.89 4.32
N GLY A 88 -11.97 30.54 3.31
CA GLY A 88 -10.78 31.38 3.47
C GLY A 88 -9.59 30.58 4.03
N MET A 89 -8.94 31.08 5.09
CA MET A 89 -7.77 30.44 5.70
C MET A 89 -8.09 29.11 6.40
N ALA A 90 -9.35 28.85 6.76
CA ALA A 90 -9.74 27.62 7.43
C ALA A 90 -9.61 26.38 6.54
N ILE A 91 -9.51 26.55 5.22
CA ILE A 91 -9.33 25.44 4.26
C ILE A 91 -7.96 24.78 4.33
N ILE A 92 -6.96 25.41 4.96
CA ILE A 92 -5.57 24.92 4.93
C ILE A 92 -5.47 23.50 5.49
N LEU A 93 -6.14 23.23 6.62
CA LEU A 93 -6.12 21.91 7.26
C LEU A 93 -6.83 20.83 6.42
N PRO A 94 -8.05 21.06 5.88
CA PRO A 94 -8.66 20.21 4.86
C PRO A 94 -7.75 19.91 3.67
N VAL A 95 -7.13 20.94 3.09
CA VAL A 95 -6.27 20.82 1.92
C VAL A 95 -5.03 19.98 2.22
N LEU A 96 -4.38 20.21 3.37
CA LEU A 96 -3.23 19.40 3.82
C LEU A 96 -3.63 17.93 4.04
N SER A 97 -4.82 17.67 4.58
CA SER A 97 -5.36 16.31 4.69
C SER A 97 -5.54 15.64 3.32
N PHE A 98 -6.11 16.36 2.34
CA PHE A 98 -6.26 15.83 0.97
C PHE A 98 -4.92 15.51 0.32
N ILE A 99 -3.93 16.40 0.47
CA ILE A 99 -2.57 16.19 -0.05
C ILE A 99 -1.91 14.96 0.59
N MET A 100 -2.01 14.81 1.92
CA MET A 100 -1.46 13.64 2.61
C MET A 100 -2.15 12.34 2.15
N THR A 101 -3.46 12.38 1.91
CA THR A 101 -4.22 11.24 1.39
C THR A 101 -3.80 10.88 -0.04
N PHE A 102 -3.56 11.89 -0.89
CA PHE A 102 -2.99 11.71 -2.22
C PHE A 102 -1.62 11.01 -2.15
N ILE A 103 -0.69 11.51 -1.32
CA ILE A 103 0.64 10.93 -1.16
C ILE A 103 0.56 9.48 -0.68
N GLY A 104 -0.26 9.20 0.35
CA GLY A 104 -0.40 7.87 0.93
C GLY A 104 -1.02 6.86 -0.05
N SER A 105 -2.08 7.24 -0.76
CA SER A 105 -2.72 6.38 -1.76
C SER A 105 -1.82 6.12 -2.97
N LEU A 106 -1.06 7.11 -3.43
CA LEU A 106 -0.08 6.95 -4.50
C LEU A 106 1.10 6.05 -4.07
N ALA A 107 1.61 6.23 -2.85
CA ALA A 107 2.66 5.38 -2.29
C ALA A 107 2.18 3.92 -2.15
N LEU A 108 0.92 3.70 -1.76
CA LEU A 108 0.32 2.38 -1.69
C LEU A 108 0.16 1.75 -3.09
N ALA A 109 -0.26 2.52 -4.09
CA ALA A 109 -0.34 2.05 -5.47
C ALA A 109 1.03 1.61 -6.01
N LEU A 110 2.06 2.42 -5.75
CA LEU A 110 3.45 2.10 -6.10
C LEU A 110 3.97 0.86 -5.35
N ALA A 111 3.64 0.71 -4.07
CA ALA A 111 4.01 -0.48 -3.29
C ALA A 111 3.33 -1.76 -3.81
N CYS A 112 2.11 -1.66 -4.35
CA CYS A 112 1.43 -2.79 -5.01
C CYS A 112 2.07 -3.15 -6.36
N TYR A 113 2.60 -2.16 -7.08
CA TYR A 113 3.24 -2.36 -8.40
C TYR A 113 4.69 -2.83 -8.28
N ASP A 114 5.49 -2.19 -7.43
CA ASP A 114 6.90 -2.48 -7.26
C ASP A 114 7.12 -3.56 -6.18
N LYS A 115 7.09 -4.83 -6.62
CA LYS A 115 7.38 -5.98 -5.75
C LYS A 115 8.87 -6.12 -5.38
N ARG A 116 9.78 -5.33 -5.97
CA ARG A 116 11.24 -5.54 -5.85
C ARG A 116 11.95 -4.55 -4.93
N ARG A 117 11.36 -3.40 -4.61
CA ARG A 117 11.99 -2.36 -3.77
C ARG A 117 11.61 -2.42 -2.28
N GLU A 118 12.41 -1.72 -1.49
CA GLU A 118 12.38 -1.59 -0.02
C GLU A 118 10.97 -1.33 0.52
N LYS A 119 10.28 -2.41 0.91
CA LYS A 119 8.94 -2.36 1.51
C LYS A 119 8.87 -1.44 2.74
N ALA A 120 9.97 -1.35 3.50
CA ALA A 120 10.05 -0.52 4.69
C ALA A 120 9.84 0.98 4.39
N THR A 121 10.43 1.47 3.31
CA THR A 121 10.34 2.88 2.90
C THR A 121 8.90 3.24 2.51
N TYR A 122 8.24 2.39 1.71
CA TYR A 122 6.82 2.58 1.37
C TYR A 122 5.92 2.53 2.60
N ILE A 123 6.11 1.57 3.50
CA ILE A 123 5.33 1.44 4.73
C ILE A 123 5.46 2.69 5.59
N ASN A 124 6.67 3.23 5.75
CA ASN A 124 6.89 4.45 6.55
C ASN A 124 6.19 5.67 5.92
N VAL A 125 6.26 5.83 4.60
CA VAL A 125 5.56 6.93 3.90
C VAL A 125 4.05 6.79 4.02
N ILE A 126 3.51 5.58 3.84
CA ILE A 126 2.08 5.31 3.97
C ILE A 126 1.62 5.57 5.41
N ALA A 127 2.33 5.04 6.40
CA ALA A 127 1.98 5.23 7.81
C ALA A 127 2.06 6.71 8.23
N GLY A 128 3.14 7.39 7.84
CA GLY A 128 3.33 8.81 8.14
C GLY A 128 2.25 9.68 7.49
N SER A 129 1.98 9.48 6.20
CA SER A 129 0.95 10.24 5.48
C SER A 129 -0.46 10.01 6.06
N LEU A 130 -0.81 8.77 6.41
CA LEU A 130 -2.10 8.48 7.05
C LEU A 130 -2.20 9.12 8.45
N LEU A 131 -1.12 9.09 9.23
CA LEU A 131 -1.09 9.72 10.54
C LEU A 131 -1.26 11.24 10.45
N PHE A 132 -0.51 11.91 9.57
CA PHE A 132 -0.66 13.35 9.36
C PHE A 132 -2.04 13.71 8.80
N CYS A 133 -2.57 12.91 7.86
CA CYS A 133 -3.92 13.09 7.35
C CYS A 133 -4.95 13.07 8.50
N PHE A 134 -4.88 12.07 9.37
CA PHE A 134 -5.77 11.94 10.51
C PHE A 134 -5.65 13.13 11.48
N VAL A 135 -4.42 13.55 11.81
CA VAL A 135 -4.18 14.71 12.67
C VAL A 135 -4.76 15.99 12.07
N PHE A 136 -4.56 16.22 10.77
CA PHE A 136 -5.13 17.40 10.10
C PHE A 136 -6.66 17.36 10.04
N GLN A 137 -7.27 16.19 9.81
CA GLN A 137 -8.73 16.07 9.82
C GLN A 137 -9.31 16.31 11.21
N LEU A 138 -8.67 15.83 12.28
CA LEU A 138 -9.13 16.11 13.64
C LEU A 138 -8.97 17.59 13.99
N ALA A 139 -7.82 18.17 13.64
CA ALA A 139 -7.58 19.59 13.87
C ALA A 139 -8.56 20.47 13.09
N ALA A 140 -8.93 20.08 11.86
CA ALA A 140 -9.88 20.82 11.03
C ALA A 140 -11.23 21.00 11.72
N ILE A 141 -11.74 20.02 12.49
CA ILE A 141 -13.05 20.11 13.14
C ILE A 141 -13.21 21.38 14.00
N PHE A 142 -12.13 21.88 14.60
CA PHE A 142 -12.16 23.09 15.44
C PHE A 142 -12.29 24.40 14.65
N PHE A 143 -12.02 24.39 13.35
CA PHE A 143 -12.03 25.58 12.49
C PHE A 143 -13.19 25.57 11.48
N GLY A 144 -13.95 24.47 11.41
CA GLY A 144 -15.06 24.34 10.48
C GLY A 144 -16.37 24.84 11.07
N GLU A 145 -17.18 25.49 10.25
CA GLU A 145 -18.55 25.83 10.60
C GLU A 145 -19.44 24.61 10.35
N LYS A 146 -20.15 24.17 11.38
CA LYS A 146 -21.04 23.01 11.26
C LYS A 146 -22.24 23.38 10.39
N VAL A 147 -22.42 22.64 9.30
CA VAL A 147 -23.58 22.71 8.42
C VAL A 147 -24.56 21.61 8.84
N ASN A 148 -25.78 22.00 9.24
CA ASN A 148 -26.87 21.08 9.59
C ASN A 148 -27.64 20.62 8.34
#